data_AF-A0A434H7M4-F1
#
_entry.id   AF-A0A434H7M4-F1
#
_cell.length_a   1.000
_cell.length_b   1.000
_cell.length_c   1.000
_cell.angle_alpha   90.00
_cell.angle_beta   90.00
_cell.angle_gamma   90.00
#
_symmetry.space_group_name_H-M   'P 1'
#
loop_
_entity.id
_entity.type
_entity.pdbx_description
1 polymer ?
#
loop_
_entity_poly.entity_id
_entity_poly.type
_entity_poly.pdbx_seq_one_letter_code
_entity_poly.pdbx_strand_id
1 'polypeptide(L)'
;YYATEAVNAEAGTQARGAIVCISPWNFPLAIFTGQIAAALVTGNSVIAKPAEQTPLIAFRAVELLREAGVPEDVIQLLPGDGPSVGGPLTADPRIAGVCFTGSTEVAKLIEKQLAETAEPDAMLIAETGGLNAMIVDSTALPEQAVRDILASAFQSAGQRCSALRVLYVQKDVEKKMLEMLKGAMEALNVGDPWRISTDVGPVIDDEAQNSIREYCTKMGLQGRLIAKLEAPKEGRFVAPHVFRVKGIEDMEREVFGPVLHVASFDADEIDSVIAAINRKGYGLTFGLHTRIEGRVQHFVDGIHAGNIYVNRNQIGAVVGSQPFGGEGLSGTGPKAGGPHYLRRFRKGPEAGTDLQDGHKVTATELADNLPDPTLGGWSTRPDRIAILRKHLRGKGAAAIGAAAGIDFGQIDLPGPTGEANTLSLSPRGRVLCLGPD
;
A
#
# COMPACT_ATOMS: atom_id res chain seq x y z
N TYR A 1 19.43 2.70 5.35
CA TYR A 1 18.56 1.62 5.83
C TYR A 1 18.95 0.28 5.22
N TYR A 2 18.67 -0.02 3.94
CA TYR A 2 18.93 -1.36 3.38
C TYR A 2 20.39 -1.83 3.43
N ALA A 3 21.37 -0.92 3.29
CA ALA A 3 22.78 -1.25 3.52
C ALA A 3 23.05 -1.80 4.93
N THR A 4 22.37 -1.26 5.95
CA THR A 4 22.48 -1.73 7.35
C THR A 4 21.81 -3.09 7.54
N GLU A 5 20.66 -3.31 6.88
CA GLU A 5 19.88 -4.54 7.03
C GLU A 5 20.39 -5.72 6.19
N ALA A 6 21.24 -5.46 5.19
CA ALA A 6 21.69 -6.48 4.23
C ALA A 6 22.35 -7.69 4.92
N VAL A 7 23.22 -7.45 5.91
CA VAL A 7 23.93 -8.50 6.66
C VAL A 7 22.96 -9.51 7.27
N ASN A 8 21.81 -9.04 7.79
CA ASN A 8 20.78 -9.89 8.39
C ASN A 8 20.04 -10.73 7.34
N ALA A 9 19.91 -10.21 6.11
CA ALA A 9 19.21 -10.91 5.02
C ALA A 9 20.10 -11.91 4.29
N GLU A 10 21.42 -11.66 4.22
CA GLU A 10 22.38 -12.47 3.47
C GLU A 10 22.79 -13.77 4.19
N ALA A 11 22.74 -13.79 5.52
CA ALA A 11 23.17 -14.93 6.32
C ALA A 11 22.42 -16.22 5.94
N GLY A 12 23.16 -17.19 5.38
CA GLY A 12 22.62 -18.50 4.99
C GLY A 12 21.68 -18.48 3.77
N THR A 13 21.65 -17.39 2.99
CA THR A 13 20.80 -17.25 1.81
C THR A 13 21.64 -16.94 0.56
N GLN A 14 21.02 -16.98 -0.62
CA GLN A 14 21.66 -16.60 -1.89
C GLN A 14 20.84 -15.53 -2.62
N ALA A 15 21.50 -14.77 -3.51
CA ALA A 15 20.79 -13.85 -4.40
C ALA A 15 19.85 -14.62 -5.34
N ARG A 16 18.78 -13.96 -5.80
CA ARG A 16 17.81 -14.56 -6.71
C ARG A 16 18.28 -14.59 -8.15
N GLY A 17 18.88 -13.50 -8.63
CA GLY A 17 19.28 -13.33 -10.03
C GLY A 17 18.91 -11.95 -10.57
N ALA A 18 18.47 -11.86 -11.82
CA ALA A 18 18.05 -10.60 -12.43
C ALA A 18 16.65 -10.21 -11.94
N ILE A 19 16.52 -9.02 -11.35
CA ILE A 19 15.24 -8.49 -10.85
C ILE A 19 14.80 -7.31 -11.71
N VAL A 20 13.54 -7.34 -12.16
CA VAL A 20 12.92 -6.22 -12.85
C VAL A 20 12.25 -5.31 -11.82
N CYS A 21 12.69 -4.06 -11.72
CA CYS A 21 12.10 -3.04 -10.87
C CYS A 21 11.24 -2.09 -11.70
N ILE A 22 9.91 -2.12 -11.51
CA ILE A 22 8.96 -1.26 -12.19
C ILE A 22 8.38 -0.26 -11.18
N SER A 23 8.65 1.02 -11.39
CA SER A 23 8.32 2.08 -10.43
C SER A 23 7.31 3.10 -10.97
N PRO A 24 6.47 3.71 -10.11
CA PRO A 24 5.44 4.64 -10.52
C PRO A 24 5.98 6.06 -10.69
N TRP A 25 5.19 6.92 -11.32
CA TRP A 25 5.52 8.34 -11.56
C TRP A 25 5.36 9.23 -10.32
N ASN A 26 4.56 8.82 -9.33
CA ASN A 26 4.16 9.70 -8.22
C ASN A 26 5.22 9.81 -7.11
N PHE A 27 6.11 8.81 -7.01
CA PHE A 27 7.33 8.87 -6.19
C PHE A 27 8.53 8.45 -7.04
N PRO A 28 8.88 9.26 -8.06
CA PRO A 28 9.69 8.80 -9.18
C PRO A 28 11.17 8.64 -8.84
N LEU A 29 11.59 9.15 -7.68
CA LEU A 29 12.93 8.93 -7.13
C LEU A 29 12.90 7.97 -5.94
N ALA A 30 12.02 8.19 -4.97
CA ALA A 30 12.05 7.44 -3.70
C ALA A 30 11.67 5.96 -3.87
N ILE A 31 10.57 5.65 -4.56
CA ILE A 31 10.17 4.26 -4.79
C ILE A 31 11.13 3.59 -5.78
N PHE A 32 11.47 4.29 -6.86
CA PHE A 32 12.48 3.83 -7.84
C PHE A 32 13.78 3.39 -7.15
N THR A 33 14.37 4.29 -6.35
CA THR A 33 15.63 4.00 -5.64
C THR A 33 15.45 2.91 -4.59
N GLY A 34 14.32 2.90 -3.86
CA GLY A 34 14.05 1.91 -2.82
C GLY A 34 14.00 0.48 -3.36
N GLN A 35 13.28 0.26 -4.47
CA GLN A 35 13.20 -1.06 -5.12
C GLN A 35 14.58 -1.53 -5.62
N ILE A 36 15.30 -0.65 -6.32
CA ILE A 36 16.60 -0.94 -6.92
C ILE A 36 17.64 -1.21 -5.83
N ALA A 37 17.72 -0.35 -4.80
CA ALA A 37 18.68 -0.51 -3.71
C ALA A 37 18.47 -1.82 -2.95
N ALA A 38 17.22 -2.24 -2.73
CA ALA A 38 16.91 -3.51 -2.08
C ALA A 38 17.41 -4.71 -2.89
N ALA A 39 17.21 -4.70 -4.21
CA ALA A 39 17.69 -5.75 -5.10
C ALA A 39 19.23 -5.78 -5.18
N LEU A 40 19.87 -4.64 -5.43
CA LEU A 40 21.32 -4.54 -5.58
C LEU A 40 22.06 -4.97 -4.31
N VAL A 41 21.64 -4.45 -3.14
CA VAL A 41 22.32 -4.74 -1.87
C VAL A 41 22.17 -6.20 -1.43
N THR A 42 21.23 -6.93 -2.03
CA THR A 42 21.03 -8.37 -1.80
C THR A 42 21.70 -9.24 -2.87
N GLY A 43 22.57 -8.65 -3.69
CA GLY A 43 23.40 -9.35 -4.68
C GLY A 43 22.71 -9.65 -6.01
N ASN A 44 21.58 -8.99 -6.31
CA ASN A 44 20.85 -9.16 -7.56
C ASN A 44 21.28 -8.11 -8.61
N SER A 45 21.28 -8.48 -9.89
CA SER A 45 21.31 -7.50 -10.98
C SER A 45 19.92 -6.90 -11.19
N VAL A 46 19.87 -5.68 -11.72
CA VAL A 46 18.63 -4.90 -11.81
C VAL A 46 18.38 -4.39 -13.22
N ILE A 47 17.16 -4.61 -13.67
CA ILE A 47 16.59 -3.94 -14.84
C ILE A 47 15.55 -2.94 -14.32
N ALA A 48 15.89 -1.66 -14.39
CA ALA A 48 15.07 -0.57 -13.88
C ALA A 48 14.18 0.01 -14.98
N LYS A 49 12.86 -0.14 -14.84
CA LYS A 49 11.85 0.42 -15.74
C LYS A 49 11.05 1.51 -14.99
N PRO A 50 11.35 2.81 -15.18
CA PRO A 50 10.55 3.87 -14.61
C PRO A 50 9.23 4.07 -15.37
N ALA A 51 8.25 4.73 -14.75
CA ALA A 51 7.06 5.22 -15.44
C ALA A 51 7.45 6.21 -16.56
N GLU A 52 6.74 6.17 -17.70
CA GLU A 52 7.07 6.99 -18.86
C GLU A 52 6.93 8.50 -18.62
N GLN A 53 6.18 8.92 -17.60
CA GLN A 53 6.01 10.31 -17.23
C GLN A 53 7.25 10.90 -16.54
N THR A 54 8.11 10.07 -15.94
CA THR A 54 9.23 10.54 -15.09
C THR A 54 10.59 9.87 -15.39
N PRO A 55 11.03 9.77 -16.66
CA PRO A 55 12.26 9.06 -17.01
C PRO A 55 13.53 9.84 -16.63
N LEU A 56 13.48 11.18 -16.62
CA LEU A 56 14.67 12.02 -16.43
C LEU A 56 15.27 11.87 -15.02
N ILE A 57 14.41 11.84 -13.99
CA ILE A 57 14.88 11.68 -12.61
C ILE A 57 15.39 10.26 -12.35
N ALA A 58 14.79 9.25 -13.00
CA ALA A 58 15.27 7.87 -12.96
C ALA A 58 16.64 7.74 -13.65
N PHE A 59 16.83 8.39 -14.81
CA PHE A 59 18.12 8.47 -15.48
C PHE A 59 19.19 9.07 -14.56
N ARG A 60 18.89 10.22 -13.94
CA ARG A 60 19.82 10.86 -13.00
C ARG A 60 20.13 9.98 -11.79
N ALA A 61 19.17 9.24 -11.27
CA ALA A 61 19.38 8.31 -10.16
C ALA A 61 20.33 7.15 -10.54
N VAL A 62 20.20 6.61 -11.75
CA VAL A 62 21.10 5.54 -12.24
C VAL A 62 22.52 6.07 -12.49
N GLU A 63 22.68 7.29 -13.01
CA GLU A 63 24.00 7.94 -13.10
C GLU A 63 24.68 8.02 -11.72
N LEU A 64 23.94 8.45 -10.70
CA LEU A 64 24.46 8.57 -9.32
C LEU A 64 24.81 7.21 -8.71
N LEU A 65 24.02 6.16 -9.00
CA LEU A 65 24.35 4.79 -8.57
C LEU A 65 25.64 4.28 -9.23
N ARG A 66 25.84 4.58 -10.51
CA ARG A 66 27.08 4.24 -11.24
C ARG A 66 28.28 5.01 -10.70
N GLU A 67 28.12 6.30 -10.43
CA GLU A 67 29.14 7.13 -9.78
C GLU A 67 29.51 6.59 -8.39
N ALA A 68 28.54 6.06 -7.65
CA ALA A 68 28.75 5.41 -6.36
C ALA A 68 29.40 4.01 -6.46
N GLY A 69 29.65 3.50 -7.66
CA GLY A 69 30.39 2.25 -7.90
C GLY A 69 29.54 1.05 -8.30
N VAL A 70 28.23 1.21 -8.57
CA VAL A 70 27.40 0.13 -9.13
C VAL A 70 27.81 -0.11 -10.58
N PRO A 71 28.26 -1.32 -10.96
CA PRO A 71 28.68 -1.60 -12.34
C PRO A 71 27.54 -1.45 -13.36
N GLU A 72 27.87 -1.01 -14.57
CA GLU A 72 26.88 -0.79 -15.64
C GLU A 72 26.16 -2.09 -16.07
N ASP A 73 26.85 -3.22 -16.08
CA ASP A 73 26.28 -4.53 -16.38
C ASP A 73 25.40 -5.08 -15.25
N VAL A 74 25.51 -4.52 -14.05
CA VAL A 74 24.67 -4.87 -12.89
C VAL A 74 23.38 -4.03 -12.85
N ILE A 75 23.38 -2.79 -13.36
CA ILE A 75 22.18 -1.94 -13.44
C ILE A 75 21.94 -1.37 -14.84
N GLN A 76 20.83 -1.80 -15.44
CA GLN A 76 20.36 -1.31 -16.73
C GLN A 76 19.07 -0.51 -16.56
N LEU A 77 19.02 0.68 -17.16
CA LEU A 77 17.82 1.53 -17.21
C LEU A 77 17.12 1.33 -18.55
N LEU A 78 15.84 0.99 -18.53
CA LEU A 78 15.01 0.81 -19.72
C LEU A 78 13.77 1.71 -19.66
N PRO A 79 13.88 2.98 -20.10
CA PRO A 79 12.72 3.86 -20.24
C PRO A 79 11.81 3.38 -21.37
N GLY A 80 10.50 3.51 -21.18
CA GLY A 80 9.49 3.18 -22.19
C GLY A 80 8.12 3.02 -21.54
N ASP A 81 7.11 2.70 -22.34
CA ASP A 81 5.75 2.47 -21.83
C ASP A 81 5.59 1.04 -21.26
N GLY A 82 4.41 0.80 -20.66
CA GLY A 82 4.06 -0.52 -20.14
C GLY A 82 4.05 -1.62 -21.22
N PRO A 83 3.29 -1.46 -22.31
CA PRO A 83 3.15 -2.53 -23.32
C PRO A 83 4.41 -2.87 -24.10
N SER A 84 5.22 -1.90 -24.50
CA SER A 84 6.38 -2.11 -25.37
C SER A 84 7.66 -2.49 -24.61
N VAL A 85 7.79 -2.05 -23.35
CA VAL A 85 8.97 -2.35 -22.52
C VAL A 85 8.60 -3.20 -21.30
N GLY A 86 7.60 -2.81 -20.52
CA GLY A 86 7.20 -3.53 -19.31
C GLY A 86 6.73 -4.97 -19.58
N GLY A 87 5.83 -5.16 -20.55
CA GLY A 87 5.27 -6.47 -20.90
C GLY A 87 6.33 -7.49 -21.33
N PRO A 88 7.18 -7.19 -22.33
CA PRO A 88 8.28 -8.05 -22.72
C PRO A 88 9.26 -8.36 -21.59
N LEU A 89 9.56 -7.38 -20.72
CA LEU A 89 10.44 -7.60 -19.58
C LEU A 89 9.86 -8.61 -18.59
N THR A 90 8.58 -8.51 -18.25
CA THR A 90 7.95 -9.44 -17.30
C THR A 90 7.69 -10.83 -17.89
N ALA A 91 7.71 -10.96 -19.22
CA ALA A 91 7.54 -12.23 -19.93
C ALA A 91 8.86 -12.99 -20.15
N ASP A 92 10.01 -12.37 -19.86
CA ASP A 92 11.31 -13.00 -20.10
C ASP A 92 11.60 -14.09 -19.06
N PRO A 93 11.82 -15.36 -19.45
CA PRO A 93 12.00 -16.46 -18.51
C PRO A 93 13.29 -16.36 -17.68
N ARG A 94 14.22 -15.47 -18.03
CA ARG A 94 15.52 -15.32 -17.35
C ARG A 94 15.45 -14.44 -16.10
N ILE A 95 14.33 -13.75 -15.86
CA ILE A 95 14.19 -12.92 -14.67
C ILE A 95 13.90 -13.80 -13.45
N ALA A 96 14.51 -13.46 -12.32
CA ALA A 96 14.27 -14.15 -11.06
C ALA A 96 13.13 -13.49 -10.24
N GLY A 97 12.54 -12.42 -10.77
CA GLY A 97 11.35 -11.80 -10.21
C GLY A 97 11.15 -10.34 -10.60
N VAL A 98 10.02 -9.80 -10.14
CA VAL A 98 9.56 -8.43 -10.38
C VAL A 98 9.28 -7.75 -9.04
N CYS A 99 9.79 -6.53 -8.88
CA CYS A 99 9.40 -5.60 -7.83
C CYS A 99 8.61 -4.46 -8.48
N PHE A 100 7.30 -4.48 -8.31
CA PHE A 100 6.35 -3.58 -8.96
C PHE A 100 5.70 -2.64 -7.95
N THR A 101 5.52 -1.39 -8.36
CA THR A 101 4.60 -0.47 -7.69
C THR A 101 3.79 0.30 -8.72
N GLY A 102 2.46 0.23 -8.62
CA GLY A 102 1.54 0.80 -9.61
C GLY A 102 0.10 0.38 -9.38
N SER A 103 -0.70 0.26 -10.45
CA SER A 103 -2.12 -0.09 -10.32
C SER A 103 -2.35 -1.57 -10.06
N THR A 104 -3.47 -1.90 -9.41
CA THR A 104 -3.87 -3.28 -9.11
C THR A 104 -4.13 -4.07 -10.40
N GLU A 105 -4.65 -3.42 -11.43
CA GLU A 105 -4.90 -4.02 -12.73
C GLU A 105 -3.60 -4.49 -13.39
N VAL A 106 -2.55 -3.65 -13.37
CA VAL A 106 -1.25 -4.00 -13.95
C VAL A 106 -0.54 -5.06 -13.10
N ALA A 107 -0.63 -4.99 -11.77
CA ALA A 107 -0.07 -6.02 -10.89
C ALA A 107 -0.63 -7.42 -11.22
N LYS A 108 -1.94 -7.53 -11.48
CA LYS A 108 -2.58 -8.80 -11.88
C LYS A 108 -2.11 -9.31 -13.25
N LEU A 109 -1.86 -8.40 -14.20
CA LEU A 109 -1.29 -8.77 -15.50
C LEU A 109 0.13 -9.32 -15.33
N ILE A 110 0.95 -8.68 -14.48
CA ILE A 110 2.31 -9.14 -14.17
C ILE A 110 2.28 -10.48 -13.46
N GLU A 111 1.43 -10.67 -12.46
CA GLU A 111 1.26 -11.94 -11.76
C GLU A 111 0.92 -13.07 -12.72
N LYS A 112 -0.07 -12.86 -13.60
CA LYS A 112 -0.46 -13.84 -14.61
C LYS A 112 0.69 -14.16 -15.56
N GLN A 113 1.40 -13.13 -16.04
CA GLN A 113 2.54 -13.32 -16.94
C GLN A 113 3.66 -14.13 -16.28
N LEU A 114 4.01 -13.81 -15.02
CA LEU A 114 5.03 -14.54 -14.27
C LEU A 114 4.64 -16.01 -14.07
N ALA A 115 3.37 -16.29 -13.76
CA ALA A 115 2.87 -17.65 -13.62
C ALA A 115 2.93 -18.46 -14.94
N GLU A 116 2.95 -17.80 -16.10
CA GLU A 116 3.04 -18.43 -17.41
C GLU A 116 4.49 -18.66 -17.87
N THR A 117 5.41 -17.74 -17.57
CA THR A 117 6.75 -17.74 -18.19
C THR A 117 7.94 -17.80 -17.23
N ALA A 118 7.77 -17.44 -15.96
CA ALA A 118 8.87 -17.41 -15.00
C ALA A 118 9.03 -18.74 -14.26
N GLU A 119 10.20 -18.93 -13.66
CA GLU A 119 10.46 -20.09 -12.79
C GLU A 119 9.48 -20.12 -11.60
N PRO A 120 9.09 -21.30 -11.07
CA PRO A 120 8.11 -21.41 -9.99
C PRO A 120 8.47 -20.63 -8.71
N ASP A 121 9.76 -20.37 -8.49
CA ASP A 121 10.25 -19.63 -7.33
C ASP A 121 10.46 -18.13 -7.58
N ALA A 122 10.08 -17.63 -8.76
CA ALA A 122 10.19 -16.23 -9.14
C ALA A 122 9.47 -15.33 -8.14
N MET A 123 10.13 -14.22 -7.81
CA MET A 123 9.59 -13.27 -6.85
C MET A 123 8.58 -12.33 -7.53
N LEU A 124 7.46 -12.08 -6.86
CA LEU A 124 6.67 -10.88 -7.08
C LEU A 124 6.55 -10.13 -5.75
N ILE A 125 6.95 -8.85 -5.76
CA ILE A 125 6.52 -7.86 -4.78
C ILE A 125 5.68 -6.86 -5.57
N ALA A 126 4.40 -6.75 -5.26
CA ALA A 126 3.53 -5.75 -5.87
C ALA A 126 2.92 -4.88 -4.77
N GLU A 127 3.27 -3.60 -4.78
CA GLU A 127 2.64 -2.57 -3.95
C GLU A 127 1.65 -1.79 -4.83
N THR A 128 0.38 -1.76 -4.43
CA THR A 128 -0.71 -1.23 -5.27
C THR A 128 -1.49 -0.12 -4.56
N GLY A 129 -2.56 0.36 -5.17
CA GLY A 129 -3.36 1.48 -4.70
C GLY A 129 -4.09 1.22 -3.38
N GLY A 130 -4.80 2.25 -2.91
CA GLY A 130 -5.53 2.22 -1.64
C GLY A 130 -6.79 3.06 -1.68
N LEU A 131 -7.87 2.53 -1.10
CA LEU A 131 -9.08 3.30 -0.81
C LEU A 131 -9.05 3.73 0.66
N ASN A 132 -8.10 4.61 0.99
CA ASN A 132 -7.76 4.93 2.37
C ASN A 132 -8.84 5.76 3.06
N ALA A 133 -9.18 5.37 4.28
CA ALA A 133 -10.16 6.05 5.10
C ALA A 133 -9.54 6.74 6.31
N MET A 134 -10.15 7.83 6.76
CA MET A 134 -9.87 8.43 8.06
C MET A 134 -11.17 8.58 8.84
N ILE A 135 -11.15 8.23 10.13
CA ILE A 135 -12.28 8.44 11.04
C ILE A 135 -11.97 9.56 12.01
N VAL A 136 -12.89 10.50 12.15
CA VAL A 136 -12.82 11.59 13.14
C VAL A 136 -14.06 11.51 14.02
N ASP A 137 -13.83 11.27 15.32
CA ASP A 137 -14.91 11.23 16.30
C ASP A 137 -15.11 12.56 17.01
N SER A 138 -16.13 12.62 17.86
CA SER A 138 -16.51 13.81 18.65
C SER A 138 -15.46 14.27 19.67
N THR A 139 -14.47 13.45 19.99
CA THR A 139 -13.42 13.74 20.98
C THR A 139 -12.15 14.30 20.34
N ALA A 140 -12.02 14.19 19.02
CA ALA A 140 -10.94 14.78 18.25
C ALA A 140 -10.87 16.30 18.44
N LEU A 141 -9.65 16.85 18.37
CA LEU A 141 -9.46 18.30 18.24
C LEU A 141 -9.70 18.71 16.79
N PRO A 142 -10.75 19.51 16.48
CA PRO A 142 -11.10 19.84 15.09
C PRO A 142 -9.97 20.47 14.30
N GLU A 143 -9.22 21.39 14.92
CA GLU A 143 -8.13 22.13 14.28
C GLU A 143 -6.99 21.19 13.86
N GLN A 144 -6.66 20.21 14.70
CA GLN A 144 -5.66 19.19 14.40
C GLN A 144 -6.15 18.25 13.29
N ALA A 145 -7.38 17.75 13.41
CA ALA A 145 -7.95 16.84 12.43
C ALA A 145 -8.06 17.50 11.05
N VAL A 146 -8.55 18.76 10.96
CA VAL A 146 -8.67 19.47 9.67
C VAL A 146 -7.31 19.67 9.00
N ARG A 147 -6.27 20.08 9.73
CA ARG A 147 -4.91 20.19 9.18
C ARG A 147 -4.44 18.86 8.58
N ASP A 148 -4.66 17.77 9.30
CA ASP A 148 -4.20 16.45 8.92
C ASP A 148 -5.02 15.85 7.77
N ILE A 149 -6.32 16.17 7.70
CA ILE A 149 -7.21 15.88 6.57
C ILE A 149 -6.71 16.59 5.31
N LEU A 150 -6.43 17.90 5.37
CA LEU A 150 -5.96 18.67 4.21
C LEU A 150 -4.66 18.10 3.65
N ALA A 151 -3.68 17.88 4.53
CA ALA A 151 -2.40 17.29 4.15
C ALA A 151 -2.62 15.91 3.50
N SER A 152 -3.40 15.04 4.14
CA SER A 152 -3.61 13.68 3.65
C SER A 152 -4.39 13.62 2.34
N ALA A 153 -5.33 14.54 2.09
CA ALA A 153 -6.18 14.51 0.90
C ALA A 153 -5.57 15.26 -0.30
N PHE A 154 -4.89 16.39 -0.06
CA PHE A 154 -4.57 17.34 -1.13
C PHE A 154 -3.07 17.55 -1.36
N GLN A 155 -2.20 17.18 -0.42
CA GLN A 155 -0.75 17.28 -0.64
C GLN A 155 -0.35 16.44 -1.85
N SER A 156 0.50 17.00 -2.72
CA SER A 156 0.86 16.40 -4.02
C SER A 156 -0.36 16.18 -4.94
N ALA A 157 -1.36 17.04 -4.85
CA ALA A 157 -2.64 16.93 -5.55
C ALA A 157 -3.33 15.58 -5.32
N GLY A 158 -3.19 15.00 -4.12
CA GLY A 158 -3.77 13.70 -3.78
C GLY A 158 -3.20 12.52 -4.56
N GLN A 159 -2.07 12.69 -5.27
CA GLN A 159 -1.42 11.65 -6.08
C GLN A 159 -0.50 10.76 -5.23
N ARG A 160 -0.97 10.33 -4.07
CA ARG A 160 -0.26 9.39 -3.18
C ARG A 160 -1.12 8.15 -3.02
N CYS A 161 -0.50 6.97 -3.05
CA CYS A 161 -1.20 5.73 -2.72
C CYS A 161 -1.80 5.78 -1.30
N SER A 162 -1.18 6.53 -0.38
CA SER A 162 -1.64 6.78 1.00
C SER A 162 -2.59 7.97 1.16
N ALA A 163 -2.98 8.67 0.09
CA ALA A 163 -3.84 9.84 0.22
C ALA A 163 -5.21 9.48 0.79
N LEU A 164 -5.77 10.36 1.62
CA LEU A 164 -7.10 10.23 2.18
C LEU A 164 -8.16 10.29 1.08
N ARG A 165 -8.91 9.19 0.91
CA ARG A 165 -9.98 9.08 -0.09
C ARG A 165 -11.36 9.29 0.53
N VAL A 166 -11.59 8.73 1.73
CA VAL A 166 -12.89 8.80 2.42
C VAL A 166 -12.70 9.22 3.87
N LEU A 167 -13.19 10.41 4.21
CA LEU A 167 -13.30 10.90 5.57
C LEU A 167 -14.67 10.50 6.15
N TYR A 168 -14.65 9.84 7.30
CA TYR A 168 -15.82 9.58 8.12
C TYR A 168 -15.82 10.53 9.32
N VAL A 169 -16.89 11.28 9.51
CA VAL A 169 -17.03 12.22 10.64
C VAL A 169 -18.23 11.83 11.48
N GLN A 170 -18.05 11.75 12.80
CA GLN A 170 -19.18 11.51 13.71
C GLN A 170 -20.18 12.66 13.61
N LYS A 171 -21.49 12.36 13.48
CA LYS A 171 -22.54 13.35 13.22
C LYS A 171 -22.54 14.53 14.19
N ASP A 172 -22.25 14.29 15.47
CA ASP A 172 -22.24 15.33 16.53
C ASP A 172 -21.29 16.50 16.25
N VAL A 173 -20.18 16.26 15.52
CA VAL A 173 -19.16 17.28 15.23
C VAL A 173 -19.07 17.64 13.75
N GLU A 174 -19.87 16.99 12.90
CA GLU A 174 -19.80 17.12 11.45
C GLU A 174 -19.90 18.57 10.97
N LYS A 175 -20.90 19.31 11.45
CA LYS A 175 -21.12 20.70 11.01
C LYS A 175 -19.89 21.56 11.25
N LYS A 176 -19.33 21.51 12.47
CA LYS A 176 -18.13 22.27 12.86
C LYS A 176 -16.91 21.84 12.04
N MET A 177 -16.73 20.52 11.87
CA MET A 177 -15.62 19.96 11.09
C MET A 177 -15.66 20.41 9.63
N LEU A 178 -16.84 20.36 8.99
CA LEU A 178 -16.97 20.74 7.57
C LEU A 178 -16.87 22.25 7.34
N GLU A 179 -17.35 23.07 8.28
CA GLU A 179 -17.16 24.52 8.23
C GLU A 179 -15.68 24.89 8.31
N MET A 180 -14.95 24.30 9.27
CA MET A 180 -13.52 24.53 9.42
C MET A 180 -12.71 23.97 8.24
N LEU A 181 -13.06 22.78 7.74
CA LEU A 181 -12.43 22.19 6.56
C LEU A 181 -12.57 23.10 5.34
N LYS A 182 -13.77 23.67 5.10
CA LYS A 182 -14.00 24.62 4.00
C LYS A 182 -13.11 25.85 4.12
N GLY A 183 -13.12 26.51 5.28
CA GLY A 183 -12.30 27.70 5.49
C GLY A 183 -10.80 27.41 5.36
N ALA A 184 -10.34 26.24 5.85
CA ALA A 184 -8.95 25.83 5.73
C ALA A 184 -8.59 25.45 4.27
N MET A 185 -9.51 24.89 3.49
CA MET A 185 -9.32 24.67 2.06
C MET A 185 -9.15 25.99 1.30
N GLU A 186 -9.95 27.01 1.61
CA GLU A 186 -9.87 28.33 0.95
C GLU A 186 -8.51 29.02 1.13
N ALA A 187 -7.73 28.61 2.13
CA ALA A 187 -6.37 29.08 2.36
C ALA A 187 -5.31 28.40 1.49
N LEU A 188 -5.65 27.33 0.74
CA LEU A 188 -4.70 26.62 -0.12
C LEU A 188 -4.46 27.35 -1.44
N ASN A 189 -3.19 27.44 -1.83
CA ASN A 189 -2.78 27.96 -3.13
C ASN A 189 -2.55 26.82 -4.13
N VAL A 190 -3.41 26.74 -5.15
CA VAL A 190 -3.26 25.83 -6.29
C VAL A 190 -2.45 26.52 -7.38
N GLY A 191 -1.31 25.94 -7.80
CA GLY A 191 -0.49 26.60 -8.82
C GLY A 191 0.85 25.95 -9.13
N ASP A 192 1.75 26.77 -9.69
CA ASP A 192 3.07 26.34 -10.14
C ASP A 192 3.94 25.83 -8.97
N PRO A 193 4.36 24.56 -8.96
CA PRO A 193 5.13 23.98 -7.88
C PRO A 193 6.54 24.57 -7.71
N TRP A 194 7.02 25.40 -8.65
CA TRP A 194 8.25 26.17 -8.47
C TRP A 194 8.12 27.33 -7.48
N ARG A 195 6.90 27.71 -7.10
CA ARG A 195 6.63 28.77 -6.14
C ARG A 195 6.51 28.19 -4.73
N ILE A 196 7.27 28.74 -3.78
CA ILE A 196 7.22 28.34 -2.36
C ILE A 196 5.80 28.51 -1.78
N SER A 197 5.03 29.47 -2.29
CA SER A 197 3.66 29.72 -1.84
C SER A 197 2.63 28.69 -2.33
N THR A 198 3.01 27.74 -3.18
CA THR A 198 2.09 26.75 -3.75
C THR A 198 1.94 25.54 -2.84
N ASP A 199 0.71 25.23 -2.46
CA ASP A 199 0.37 24.09 -1.62
C ASP A 199 -0.01 22.86 -2.46
N VAL A 200 -0.71 23.08 -3.58
CA VAL A 200 -1.22 22.03 -4.46
C VAL A 200 -0.74 22.26 -5.90
N GLY A 201 0.08 21.34 -6.39
CA GLY A 201 0.61 21.35 -7.76
C GLY A 201 -0.34 20.72 -8.80
N PRO A 202 0.14 20.52 -10.04
CA PRO A 202 -0.63 19.87 -11.10
C PRO A 202 -0.73 18.35 -10.90
N VAL A 203 -1.66 17.74 -11.65
CA VAL A 203 -1.66 16.30 -11.90
C VAL A 203 -0.69 15.95 -13.03
N ILE A 204 -0.27 14.68 -13.09
CA ILE A 204 0.90 14.26 -13.89
C ILE A 204 0.72 14.45 -15.41
N ASP A 205 -0.42 14.04 -15.96
CA ASP A 205 -0.69 14.03 -17.40
C ASP A 205 -2.15 14.38 -17.74
N ASP A 206 -2.42 14.46 -19.04
CA ASP A 206 -3.73 14.87 -19.56
C ASP A 206 -4.79 13.77 -19.32
N GLU A 207 -4.40 12.50 -19.31
CA GLU A 207 -5.30 11.37 -19.01
C GLU A 207 -5.79 11.45 -17.55
N ALA A 208 -4.86 11.63 -16.60
CA ALA A 208 -5.20 11.84 -15.20
C ALA A 208 -6.10 13.07 -15.03
N GLN A 209 -5.75 14.20 -15.66
CA GLN A 209 -6.55 15.43 -15.59
C GLN A 209 -7.98 15.19 -16.08
N ASN A 210 -8.14 14.56 -17.25
CA ASN A 210 -9.45 14.31 -17.84
C ASN A 210 -10.28 13.35 -16.98
N SER A 211 -9.71 12.20 -16.58
CA SER A 211 -10.40 11.21 -15.75
C SER A 211 -10.91 11.80 -14.43
N ILE A 212 -10.09 12.62 -13.76
CA ILE A 212 -10.46 13.25 -12.49
C ILE A 212 -11.51 14.35 -12.71
N ARG A 213 -11.39 15.17 -13.76
CA ARG A 213 -12.37 16.23 -14.08
C ARG A 213 -13.73 15.65 -14.45
N GLU A 214 -13.77 14.57 -15.22
CA GLU A 214 -14.99 13.85 -15.57
C GLU A 214 -15.67 13.31 -14.32
N TYR A 215 -14.90 12.67 -13.43
CA TYR A 215 -15.38 12.20 -12.13
C TYR A 215 -16.00 13.33 -11.30
N CYS A 216 -15.28 14.45 -11.15
CA CYS A 216 -15.75 15.60 -10.39
C CYS A 216 -17.02 16.22 -10.99
N THR A 217 -17.08 16.32 -12.32
CA THR A 217 -18.26 16.82 -13.03
C THR A 217 -19.47 15.94 -12.79
N LYS A 218 -19.32 14.60 -12.91
CA LYS A 218 -20.38 13.63 -12.64
C LYS A 218 -20.89 13.73 -11.21
N MET A 219 -20.00 13.78 -10.22
CA MET A 219 -20.37 13.91 -8.80
C MET A 219 -21.04 15.26 -8.49
N GLY A 220 -20.58 16.33 -9.14
CA GLY A 220 -21.21 17.66 -9.05
C GLY A 220 -22.65 17.68 -9.57
N LEU A 221 -22.90 17.06 -10.74
CA LEU A 221 -24.24 16.94 -11.33
C LEU A 221 -25.20 16.08 -10.47
N GLN A 222 -24.67 15.18 -9.66
CA GLN A 222 -25.45 14.40 -8.68
C GLN A 222 -25.79 15.20 -7.40
N GLY A 223 -25.43 16.49 -7.32
CA GLY A 223 -25.68 17.33 -6.15
C GLY A 223 -24.85 16.96 -4.93
N ARG A 224 -23.73 16.24 -5.10
CA ARG A 224 -22.88 15.76 -4.00
C ARG A 224 -21.81 16.75 -3.56
N LEU A 225 -21.63 17.87 -4.25
CA LEU A 225 -20.54 18.82 -3.97
C LEU A 225 -20.72 19.51 -2.61
N ILE A 226 -19.70 19.40 -1.74
CA ILE A 226 -19.63 20.10 -0.44
C ILE A 226 -18.79 21.37 -0.56
N ALA A 227 -17.62 21.27 -1.21
CA ALA A 227 -16.66 22.35 -1.37
C ALA A 227 -15.79 22.12 -2.60
N LYS A 228 -15.36 23.19 -3.26
CA LYS A 228 -14.33 23.17 -4.30
C LYS A 228 -13.52 24.45 -4.25
N LEU A 229 -12.27 24.38 -4.67
CA LEU A 229 -11.46 25.56 -4.96
C LEU A 229 -11.51 25.93 -6.44
N GLU A 230 -10.91 27.05 -6.77
CA GLU A 230 -10.51 27.36 -8.14
C GLU A 230 -9.13 26.77 -8.44
N ALA A 231 -8.87 26.50 -9.71
CA ALA A 231 -7.57 26.07 -10.18
C ALA A 231 -7.18 26.87 -11.44
N PRO A 232 -5.88 27.03 -11.72
CA PRO A 232 -5.44 27.65 -12.97
C PRO A 232 -6.07 26.98 -14.20
N LYS A 233 -6.44 27.80 -15.19
CA LYS A 233 -7.05 27.32 -16.44
C LYS A 233 -6.04 26.67 -17.37
N GLU A 234 -4.79 27.13 -17.31
CA GLU A 234 -3.67 26.62 -18.11
C GLU A 234 -2.84 25.62 -17.29
N GLY A 235 -2.34 24.59 -17.97
CA GLY A 235 -1.61 23.50 -17.35
C GLY A 235 -2.51 22.37 -16.83
N ARG A 236 -1.86 21.35 -16.25
CA ARG A 236 -2.51 20.10 -15.83
C ARG A 236 -3.10 20.21 -14.42
N PHE A 237 -3.91 21.22 -14.14
CA PHE A 237 -4.51 21.41 -12.82
C PHE A 237 -5.90 20.79 -12.71
N VAL A 238 -6.17 20.22 -11.54
CA VAL A 238 -7.51 19.85 -11.08
C VAL A 238 -7.69 20.52 -9.72
N ALA A 239 -8.78 21.26 -9.53
CA ALA A 239 -9.06 21.88 -8.24
C ALA A 239 -9.31 20.82 -7.15
N PRO A 240 -8.90 21.07 -5.90
CA PRO A 240 -9.38 20.31 -4.75
C PRO A 240 -10.91 20.29 -4.66
N HIS A 241 -11.49 19.09 -4.56
CA HIS A 241 -12.93 18.88 -4.40
C HIS A 241 -13.24 18.07 -3.14
N VAL A 242 -14.37 18.40 -2.50
CA VAL A 242 -14.97 17.61 -1.42
C VAL A 242 -16.40 17.23 -1.79
N PHE A 243 -16.70 15.93 -1.78
CA PHE A 243 -18.02 15.40 -2.10
C PHE A 243 -18.64 14.65 -0.93
N ARG A 244 -19.97 14.72 -0.81
CA ARG A 244 -20.77 13.88 0.08
C ARG A 244 -20.94 12.49 -0.51
N VAL A 245 -20.75 11.47 0.32
CA VAL A 245 -21.08 10.06 0.03
C VAL A 245 -21.80 9.46 1.24
N LYS A 246 -22.47 8.32 1.05
CA LYS A 246 -23.09 7.59 2.17
C LYS A 246 -22.06 6.85 3.03
N GLY A 247 -21.00 6.39 2.38
CA GLY A 247 -19.94 5.57 2.96
C GLY A 247 -18.94 5.20 1.88
N ILE A 248 -17.93 4.43 2.27
CA ILE A 248 -16.90 3.94 1.36
C ILE A 248 -17.52 3.02 0.29
N GLU A 249 -18.65 2.37 0.56
CA GLU A 249 -19.37 1.52 -0.39
C GLU A 249 -19.69 2.22 -1.71
N ASP A 250 -19.99 3.52 -1.68
CA ASP A 250 -20.27 4.33 -2.87
C ASP A 250 -19.07 4.45 -3.83
N MET A 251 -17.86 4.06 -3.38
CA MET A 251 -16.63 4.16 -4.15
C MET A 251 -16.35 2.90 -4.97
N GLU A 252 -16.58 2.96 -6.27
CA GLU A 252 -16.32 1.83 -7.17
C GLU A 252 -14.82 1.54 -7.32
N ARG A 253 -14.00 2.60 -7.34
CA ARG A 253 -12.54 2.53 -7.55
C ARG A 253 -11.84 3.68 -6.85
N GLU A 254 -10.51 3.62 -6.80
CA GLU A 254 -9.69 4.75 -6.40
C GLU A 254 -9.78 5.89 -7.44
N VAL A 255 -9.88 7.13 -6.94
CA VAL A 255 -9.74 8.37 -7.71
C VAL A 255 -8.41 9.01 -7.32
N PHE A 256 -7.40 8.87 -8.19
CA PHE A 256 -6.02 9.25 -7.88
C PHE A 256 -5.75 10.74 -8.10
N GLY A 257 -6.41 11.59 -7.32
CA GLY A 257 -6.35 13.05 -7.48
C GLY A 257 -6.79 13.82 -6.23
N PRO A 258 -6.93 15.15 -6.31
CA PRO A 258 -7.25 16.00 -5.17
C PRO A 258 -8.76 15.98 -4.88
N VAL A 259 -9.29 14.80 -4.57
CA VAL A 259 -10.72 14.55 -4.35
C VAL A 259 -10.92 13.83 -3.02
N LEU A 260 -11.65 14.47 -2.12
CA LEU A 260 -12.02 13.93 -0.82
C LEU A 260 -13.51 13.60 -0.79
N HIS A 261 -13.86 12.42 -0.27
CA HIS A 261 -15.24 12.03 -0.01
C HIS A 261 -15.53 12.11 1.49
N VAL A 262 -16.69 12.61 1.88
CA VAL A 262 -17.12 12.71 3.27
C VAL A 262 -18.37 11.88 3.48
N ALA A 263 -18.30 10.97 4.45
CA ALA A 263 -19.42 10.24 5.03
C ALA A 263 -19.59 10.64 6.50
N SER A 264 -20.79 10.39 7.04
CA SER A 264 -21.08 10.61 8.46
C SER A 264 -21.58 9.32 9.09
N PHE A 265 -21.34 9.15 10.39
CA PHE A 265 -21.78 7.98 11.15
C PHE A 265 -22.29 8.38 12.54
N ASP A 266 -23.24 7.63 13.08
CA ASP A 266 -23.63 7.72 14.49
C ASP A 266 -22.62 6.99 15.39
N ALA A 267 -22.46 7.41 16.65
CA ALA A 267 -21.41 6.89 17.52
C ALA A 267 -21.48 5.37 17.76
N ASP A 268 -22.68 4.80 17.72
CA ASP A 268 -22.96 3.36 17.86
C ASP A 268 -22.78 2.57 16.55
N GLU A 269 -22.55 3.24 15.42
CA GLU A 269 -22.32 2.62 14.11
C GLU A 269 -20.84 2.36 13.81
N ILE A 270 -19.91 2.65 14.74
CA ILE A 270 -18.46 2.51 14.54
C ILE A 270 -18.07 1.13 13.96
N ASP A 271 -18.62 0.04 14.50
CA ASP A 271 -18.30 -1.32 14.04
C ASP A 271 -18.74 -1.57 12.60
N SER A 272 -19.87 -0.99 12.21
CA SER A 272 -20.37 -1.08 10.84
C SER A 272 -19.46 -0.34 9.85
N VAL A 273 -18.88 0.79 10.27
CA VAL A 273 -17.92 1.58 9.49
C VAL A 273 -16.60 0.80 9.33
N ILE A 274 -16.06 0.21 10.40
CA ILE A 274 -14.88 -0.65 10.34
C ILE A 274 -15.11 -1.78 9.34
N ALA A 275 -16.25 -2.48 9.47
CA ALA A 275 -16.59 -3.58 8.60
C ALA A 275 -16.77 -3.13 7.13
N ALA A 276 -17.35 -1.95 6.90
CA ALA A 276 -17.48 -1.36 5.56
C ALA A 276 -16.13 -1.08 4.90
N ILE A 277 -15.18 -0.51 5.65
CA ILE A 277 -13.82 -0.25 5.18
C ILE A 277 -13.12 -1.56 4.82
N ASN A 278 -13.11 -2.54 5.72
CA ASN A 278 -12.44 -3.83 5.49
C ASN A 278 -13.04 -4.59 4.28
N ARG A 279 -14.37 -4.52 4.07
CA ARG A 279 -15.05 -5.19 2.95
C ARG A 279 -14.64 -4.68 1.56
N LYS A 280 -14.03 -3.49 1.46
CA LYS A 280 -13.53 -2.99 0.17
C LYS A 280 -12.34 -3.78 -0.35
N GLY A 281 -11.67 -4.54 0.50
CA GLY A 281 -10.54 -5.39 0.13
C GLY A 281 -9.23 -4.65 -0.08
N TYR A 282 -9.21 -3.31 -0.03
CA TYR A 282 -7.98 -2.52 0.11
C TYR A 282 -7.57 -2.47 1.59
N GLY A 283 -6.29 -2.21 1.85
CA GLY A 283 -5.75 -2.17 3.20
C GLY A 283 -4.37 -1.52 3.28
N LEU A 284 -4.22 -0.31 2.74
CA LEU A 284 -2.94 0.40 2.71
C LEU A 284 -2.75 1.31 3.93
N THR A 285 -3.45 2.45 3.97
CA THR A 285 -3.38 3.40 5.10
C THR A 285 -4.76 3.64 5.71
N PHE A 286 -4.77 3.85 7.02
CA PHE A 286 -5.96 4.23 7.78
C PHE A 286 -5.62 5.28 8.83
N GLY A 287 -6.45 6.30 8.93
CA GLY A 287 -6.30 7.41 9.87
C GLY A 287 -7.39 7.40 10.95
N LEU A 288 -7.04 7.77 12.17
CA LEU A 288 -8.00 7.91 13.26
C LEU A 288 -7.68 9.16 14.08
N HIS A 289 -8.67 10.03 14.27
CA HIS A 289 -8.62 11.09 15.27
C HIS A 289 -9.61 10.79 16.40
N THR A 290 -9.08 10.53 17.58
CA THR A 290 -9.81 10.28 18.83
C THR A 290 -8.90 10.52 20.03
N ARG A 291 -9.46 10.95 21.16
CA ARG A 291 -8.76 11.04 22.46
C ARG A 291 -9.10 9.88 23.39
N ILE A 292 -9.90 8.91 22.94
CA ILE A 292 -10.33 7.76 23.75
C ILE A 292 -9.42 6.58 23.45
N GLU A 293 -8.54 6.24 24.38
CA GLU A 293 -7.57 5.14 24.25
C GLU A 293 -8.22 3.80 23.92
N GLY A 294 -9.30 3.43 24.63
CA GLY A 294 -10.03 2.19 24.33
C GLY A 294 -10.60 2.15 22.91
N ARG A 295 -10.93 3.31 22.33
CA ARG A 295 -11.38 3.41 20.94
C ARG A 295 -10.21 3.27 19.96
N VAL A 296 -9.04 3.81 20.30
CA VAL A 296 -7.81 3.57 19.53
C VAL A 296 -7.55 2.07 19.42
N GLN A 297 -7.53 1.36 20.55
CA GLN A 297 -7.28 -0.08 20.56
C GLN A 297 -8.33 -0.85 19.75
N HIS A 298 -9.61 -0.49 19.92
CA HIS A 298 -10.71 -1.09 19.15
C HIS A 298 -10.53 -0.97 17.63
N PHE A 299 -10.09 0.20 17.14
CA PHE A 299 -9.79 0.37 15.72
C PHE A 299 -8.52 -0.36 15.28
N VAL A 300 -7.45 -0.31 16.08
CA VAL A 300 -6.19 -0.99 15.78
C VAL A 300 -6.40 -2.50 15.66
N ASP A 301 -7.25 -3.09 16.50
CA ASP A 301 -7.57 -4.51 16.49
C ASP A 301 -8.55 -4.90 15.38
N GLY A 302 -9.42 -3.96 14.95
CA GLY A 302 -10.52 -4.24 14.02
C GLY A 302 -10.24 -3.89 12.56
N ILE A 303 -9.34 -2.93 12.27
CA ILE A 303 -9.11 -2.45 10.91
C ILE A 303 -8.10 -3.33 10.17
N HIS A 304 -8.38 -3.62 8.90
CA HIS A 304 -7.47 -4.33 8.01
C HIS A 304 -6.71 -3.31 7.14
N ALA A 305 -5.62 -2.78 7.69
CA ALA A 305 -4.75 -1.86 6.98
C ALA A 305 -3.31 -2.04 7.42
N GLY A 306 -2.38 -1.98 6.47
CA GLY A 306 -0.96 -2.14 6.76
C GLY A 306 -0.36 -0.99 7.56
N ASN A 307 -0.85 0.24 7.41
CA ASN A 307 -0.32 1.42 8.10
C ASN A 307 -1.45 2.20 8.78
N ILE A 308 -1.44 2.21 10.11
CA ILE A 308 -2.45 2.88 10.94
C ILE A 308 -1.84 4.12 11.58
N TYR A 309 -2.57 5.24 11.49
CA TYR A 309 -2.12 6.56 11.96
C TYR A 309 -3.12 7.15 12.93
N VAL A 310 -2.70 7.43 14.16
CA VAL A 310 -3.56 7.95 15.22
C VAL A 310 -3.19 9.40 15.55
N ASN A 311 -4.17 10.30 15.50
CA ASN A 311 -4.06 11.73 15.78
C ASN A 311 -2.99 12.47 14.97
N ARG A 312 -2.83 12.07 13.69
CA ARG A 312 -1.89 12.68 12.74
C ARG A 312 -2.37 12.43 11.30
N ASN A 313 -1.71 13.07 10.35
CA ASN A 313 -1.90 12.73 8.93
C ASN A 313 -1.44 11.28 8.64
N GLN A 314 -1.98 10.71 7.56
CA GLN A 314 -1.73 9.32 7.16
C GLN A 314 -0.79 9.18 5.95
N ILE A 315 0.03 10.20 5.70
CA ILE A 315 0.98 10.24 4.58
C ILE A 315 2.41 10.44 5.09
N GLY A 316 3.39 10.28 4.20
CA GLY A 316 4.78 10.57 4.52
C GLY A 316 5.42 9.55 5.47
N ALA A 317 5.10 8.26 5.29
CA ALA A 317 5.76 7.18 6.01
C ALA A 317 7.29 7.27 5.87
N VAL A 318 7.99 7.13 6.99
CA VAL A 318 9.44 7.24 7.11
C VAL A 318 10.06 5.85 7.16
N VAL A 319 11.06 5.63 6.31
CA VAL A 319 11.81 4.37 6.23
C VAL A 319 12.39 3.98 7.59
N GLY A 320 12.20 2.73 8.02
CA GLY A 320 12.67 2.21 9.30
C GLY A 320 11.87 2.66 10.53
N SER A 321 10.89 3.57 10.35
CA SER A 321 10.04 4.09 11.42
C SER A 321 8.59 3.67 11.24
N GLN A 322 8.03 3.88 10.04
CA GLN A 322 6.74 3.34 9.62
C GLN A 322 6.92 2.52 8.34
N PRO A 323 7.46 1.28 8.42
CA PRO A 323 7.53 0.37 7.27
C PRO A 323 6.22 0.36 6.47
N PHE A 324 6.33 0.64 5.18
CA PHE A 324 5.19 1.00 4.36
C PHE A 324 4.77 -0.15 3.44
N GLY A 325 3.48 -0.44 3.43
CA GLY A 325 2.88 -1.43 2.53
C GLY A 325 1.59 -1.97 3.10
N GLY A 326 0.72 -2.45 2.21
CA GLY A 326 -0.66 -2.82 2.54
C GLY A 326 -0.91 -4.32 2.54
N GLU A 327 -2.20 -4.66 2.63
CA GLU A 327 -2.72 -6.01 2.44
C GLU A 327 -3.89 -6.04 1.45
N GLY A 328 -4.37 -7.25 1.11
CA GLY A 328 -5.45 -7.44 0.16
C GLY A 328 -5.11 -6.87 -1.23
N LEU A 329 -5.99 -6.03 -1.77
CA LEU A 329 -5.83 -5.34 -3.05
C LEU A 329 -4.73 -4.27 -3.04
N SER A 330 -4.16 -3.93 -1.88
CA SER A 330 -3.13 -2.90 -1.71
C SER A 330 -1.70 -3.43 -1.77
N GLY A 331 -1.51 -4.75 -1.74
CA GLY A 331 -0.20 -5.32 -2.06
C GLY A 331 0.04 -6.72 -1.54
N THR A 332 1.15 -7.30 -2.01
CA THR A 332 1.60 -8.65 -1.62
C THR A 332 2.40 -8.66 -0.33
N GLY A 333 3.01 -7.52 0.02
CA GLY A 333 4.13 -7.40 0.94
C GLY A 333 5.41 -8.06 0.40
N PRO A 334 6.51 -8.05 1.19
CA PRO A 334 6.65 -7.41 2.49
C PRO A 334 6.72 -5.88 2.43
N LYS A 335 6.56 -5.20 3.57
CA LYS A 335 6.63 -3.74 3.69
C LYS A 335 7.99 -3.18 3.26
N ALA A 336 7.99 -2.21 2.35
CA ALA A 336 9.16 -1.43 1.99
C ALA A 336 9.67 -0.62 3.19
N GLY A 337 10.99 -0.48 3.29
CA GLY A 337 11.64 0.19 4.42
C GLY A 337 11.47 -0.53 5.76
N GLY A 338 11.07 -1.80 5.74
CA GLY A 338 10.93 -2.66 6.92
C GLY A 338 11.97 -3.79 6.97
N PRO A 339 12.03 -4.52 8.11
CA PRO A 339 13.06 -5.53 8.35
C PRO A 339 12.90 -6.80 7.50
N HIS A 340 11.73 -7.01 6.90
CA HIS A 340 11.44 -8.22 6.12
C HIS A 340 11.59 -8.05 4.61
N TYR A 341 11.80 -6.82 4.12
CA TYR A 341 11.80 -6.51 2.69
C TYR A 341 12.92 -7.27 1.94
N LEU A 342 14.15 -7.18 2.44
CA LEU A 342 15.33 -7.76 1.79
C LEU A 342 15.29 -9.30 1.70
N ARG A 343 14.64 -9.97 2.66
CA ARG A 343 14.48 -11.43 2.64
C ARG A 343 13.76 -11.91 1.39
N ARG A 344 12.82 -11.12 0.88
CA ARG A 344 12.07 -11.49 -0.33
C ARG A 344 12.94 -11.43 -1.58
N PHE A 345 14.06 -10.70 -1.59
CA PHE A 345 15.05 -10.65 -2.68
C PHE A 345 16.13 -11.74 -2.61
N ARG A 346 16.05 -12.66 -1.63
CA ARG A 346 16.98 -13.78 -1.44
C ARG A 346 16.26 -15.13 -1.55
N LYS A 347 17.00 -16.19 -1.89
CA LYS A 347 16.57 -17.59 -1.83
C LYS A 347 17.09 -18.25 -0.55
N GLY A 348 16.22 -18.96 0.15
CA GLY A 348 16.60 -19.78 1.31
C GLY A 348 17.23 -21.12 0.89
N PRO A 349 17.81 -21.88 1.83
CA PRO A 349 18.54 -23.12 1.55
C PRO A 349 17.68 -24.28 1.00
N GLU A 350 16.36 -24.23 1.15
CA GLU A 350 15.42 -25.26 0.68
C GLU A 350 14.80 -24.95 -0.70
N ALA A 351 15.22 -23.86 -1.37
CA ALA A 351 14.77 -23.55 -2.72
C ALA A 351 15.42 -24.51 -3.74
N GLY A 352 14.69 -25.55 -4.16
CA GLY A 352 15.18 -26.51 -5.14
C GLY A 352 14.80 -27.98 -4.92
N THR A 353 13.80 -28.30 -4.11
CA THR A 353 13.23 -29.65 -4.11
C THR A 353 12.47 -29.88 -5.41
N ASP A 354 12.75 -30.97 -6.13
CA ASP A 354 11.91 -31.46 -7.24
C ASP A 354 10.47 -31.62 -6.72
N LEU A 355 9.60 -30.68 -7.06
CA LEU A 355 8.19 -30.77 -6.76
C LEU A 355 7.54 -31.61 -7.86
N GLN A 356 6.83 -32.67 -7.47
CA GLN A 356 6.00 -33.41 -8.42
C GLN A 356 4.89 -32.50 -8.94
N ASP A 357 4.49 -32.69 -10.19
CA ASP A 357 3.33 -32.00 -10.75
C ASP A 357 2.09 -32.25 -9.88
N GLY A 358 1.51 -31.17 -9.36
CA GLY A 358 0.28 -31.22 -8.59
C GLY A 358 -0.96 -31.39 -9.49
N HIS A 359 -2.06 -31.87 -8.91
CA HIS A 359 -3.35 -31.82 -9.60
C HIS A 359 -3.77 -30.36 -9.82
N LYS A 360 -4.22 -30.04 -11.03
CA LYS A 360 -4.75 -28.72 -11.35
C LYS A 360 -6.09 -28.50 -10.67
N VAL A 361 -6.14 -27.62 -9.67
CA VAL A 361 -7.37 -27.21 -8.99
C VAL A 361 -8.09 -26.14 -9.80
N THR A 362 -9.38 -26.33 -10.06
CA THR A 362 -10.25 -25.38 -10.75
C THR A 362 -10.78 -24.31 -9.79
N ALA A 363 -11.21 -23.17 -10.33
CA ALA A 363 -11.85 -22.11 -9.54
C ALA A 363 -13.12 -22.60 -8.83
N THR A 364 -13.86 -23.52 -9.45
CA THR A 364 -15.05 -24.14 -8.86
C THR A 364 -14.67 -25.04 -7.69
N GLU A 365 -13.69 -25.93 -7.86
CA GLU A 365 -13.20 -26.77 -6.76
C GLU A 365 -12.67 -25.92 -5.59
N LEU A 366 -11.97 -24.83 -5.88
CA LEU A 366 -11.58 -23.86 -4.86
C LEU A 366 -12.79 -23.25 -4.17
N ALA A 367 -13.78 -22.74 -4.90
CA ALA A 367 -14.98 -22.12 -4.34
C ALA A 367 -15.81 -23.09 -3.49
N ASP A 368 -15.93 -24.34 -3.92
CA ASP A 368 -16.67 -25.40 -3.21
C ASP A 368 -15.96 -25.83 -1.92
N ASN A 369 -14.62 -25.75 -1.88
CA ASN A 369 -13.80 -26.16 -0.74
C ASN A 369 -13.31 -24.97 0.14
N LEU A 370 -13.54 -23.73 -0.29
CA LEU A 370 -13.33 -22.50 0.48
C LEU A 370 -14.70 -22.00 0.98
N PRO A 371 -15.25 -22.55 2.08
CA PRO A 371 -16.53 -22.06 2.62
C PRO A 371 -16.44 -20.55 2.94
N ASP A 372 -17.58 -19.87 2.82
CA ASP A 372 -17.78 -18.41 2.91
C ASP A 372 -16.68 -17.65 3.70
N PRO A 373 -16.05 -16.60 3.13
CA PRO A 373 -15.06 -15.75 3.79
C PRO A 373 -15.48 -15.19 5.16
N THR A 374 -16.78 -15.02 5.42
CA THR A 374 -17.33 -14.57 6.70
C THR A 374 -17.35 -15.65 7.79
N LEU A 375 -17.25 -16.93 7.43
CA LEU A 375 -17.28 -18.08 8.34
C LEU A 375 -15.88 -18.48 8.86
N GLY A 376 -14.97 -17.52 8.98
CA GLY A 376 -13.62 -17.70 9.54
C GLY A 376 -13.63 -17.98 11.04
N GLY A 377 -14.36 -18.99 11.50
CA GLY A 377 -14.52 -19.32 12.90
C GLY A 377 -13.36 -20.11 13.50
N TRP A 378 -12.21 -20.27 12.84
CA TRP A 378 -11.11 -21.07 13.42
C TRP A 378 -10.65 -20.53 14.78
N SER A 379 -10.58 -19.20 14.92
CA SER A 379 -10.26 -18.53 16.18
C SER A 379 -11.34 -18.78 17.26
N THR A 380 -12.59 -18.99 16.87
CA THR A 380 -13.74 -19.19 17.77
C THR A 380 -14.21 -20.64 17.84
N ARG A 381 -13.56 -21.57 17.13
CA ARG A 381 -13.95 -22.98 17.07
C ARG A 381 -13.66 -23.68 18.40
N PRO A 382 -14.67 -24.33 19.02
CA PRO A 382 -14.48 -24.99 20.31
C PRO A 382 -13.54 -26.21 20.23
N ASP A 383 -13.44 -26.85 19.06
CA ASP A 383 -12.62 -28.04 18.83
C ASP A 383 -11.20 -27.74 18.31
N ARG A 384 -10.84 -26.46 18.09
CA ARG A 384 -9.55 -26.07 17.48
C ARG A 384 -8.33 -26.68 18.16
N ILE A 385 -8.33 -26.74 19.51
CA ILE A 385 -7.22 -27.28 20.30
C ILE A 385 -7.10 -28.79 20.10
N ALA A 386 -8.22 -29.51 20.02
CA ALA A 386 -8.22 -30.95 19.77
C ALA A 386 -7.69 -31.28 18.38
N ILE A 387 -8.11 -30.50 17.36
CA ILE A 387 -7.61 -30.62 15.98
C ILE A 387 -6.10 -30.35 15.94
N LEU A 388 -5.63 -29.24 16.53
CA LEU A 388 -4.20 -28.92 16.58
C LEU A 388 -3.39 -30.02 17.28
N ARG A 389 -3.86 -30.53 18.42
CA ARG A 389 -3.19 -31.64 19.12
C ARG A 389 -3.09 -32.91 18.27
N LYS A 390 -4.13 -33.21 17.49
CA LYS A 390 -4.14 -34.36 16.58
C LYS A 390 -3.09 -34.20 15.47
N HIS A 391 -3.08 -33.05 14.78
CA HIS A 391 -2.17 -32.82 13.64
C HIS A 391 -0.72 -32.56 14.07
N LEU A 392 -0.50 -31.98 15.25
CA LEU A 392 0.84 -31.69 15.79
C LEU A 392 1.38 -32.81 16.69
N ARG A 393 0.76 -33.98 16.72
CA ARG A 393 1.22 -35.10 17.56
C ARG A 393 2.64 -35.50 17.17
N GLY A 394 3.58 -35.41 18.12
CA GLY A 394 5.01 -35.67 17.89
C GLY A 394 5.78 -34.54 17.18
N LYS A 395 5.09 -33.49 16.70
CA LYS A 395 5.68 -32.33 16.00
C LYS A 395 5.46 -31.00 16.73
N GLY A 396 4.68 -31.00 17.81
CA GLY A 396 4.26 -29.78 18.51
C GLY A 396 5.40 -28.90 19.00
N ALA A 397 6.46 -29.47 19.57
CA ALA A 397 7.62 -28.70 20.03
C ALA A 397 8.33 -27.97 18.87
N ALA A 398 8.52 -28.65 17.74
CA ALA A 398 9.11 -28.04 16.55
C ALA A 398 8.22 -26.97 15.93
N ALA A 399 6.90 -27.22 15.86
CA ALA A 399 5.93 -26.25 15.34
C ALA A 399 5.85 -24.98 16.23
N ILE A 400 5.86 -25.15 17.56
CA ILE A 400 5.89 -24.02 18.50
C ILE A 400 7.21 -23.26 18.39
N GLY A 401 8.35 -23.96 18.31
CA GLY A 401 9.65 -23.33 18.12
C GLY A 401 9.74 -22.52 16.83
N ALA A 402 9.22 -23.06 15.72
CA ALA A 402 9.14 -22.36 14.44
C ALA A 402 8.24 -21.11 14.51
N ALA A 403 7.06 -21.23 15.14
CA ALA A 403 6.15 -20.10 15.31
C ALA A 403 6.75 -19.00 16.20
N ALA A 404 7.34 -19.38 17.34
CA ALA A 404 7.99 -18.45 18.27
C ALA A 404 9.23 -17.77 17.66
N GLY A 405 9.89 -18.40 16.69
CA GLY A 405 11.00 -17.78 15.95
C GLY A 405 10.58 -16.68 14.97
N ILE A 406 9.27 -16.56 14.69
CA ILE A 406 8.71 -15.57 13.75
C ILE A 406 7.90 -14.51 14.49
N ASP A 407 7.22 -14.88 15.58
CA ASP A 407 6.45 -13.95 16.41
C ASP A 407 7.35 -13.23 17.43
N PHE A 408 7.72 -12.00 17.11
CA PHE A 408 8.48 -11.10 17.99
C PHE A 408 7.59 -10.12 18.75
N GLY A 409 6.27 -10.30 18.73
CA GLY A 409 5.32 -9.36 19.33
C GLY A 409 5.37 -7.97 18.69
N GLN A 410 4.87 -6.98 19.43
CA GLN A 410 4.97 -5.58 19.04
C GLN A 410 6.36 -5.05 19.39
N ILE A 411 7.03 -4.43 18.40
CA ILE A 411 8.33 -3.79 18.58
C ILE A 411 8.20 -2.29 18.38
N ASP A 412 8.90 -1.53 19.22
CA ASP A 412 9.05 -0.09 19.04
C ASP A 412 10.09 0.18 17.94
N LEU A 413 9.73 1.05 17.01
CA LEU A 413 10.60 1.54 15.96
C LEU A 413 11.08 2.95 16.28
N PRO A 414 12.29 3.34 15.81
CA PRO A 414 12.79 4.69 15.99
C PRO A 414 11.79 5.73 15.49
N GLY A 415 11.63 6.83 16.22
CA GLY A 415 10.72 7.91 15.87
C GLY A 415 11.14 9.23 16.53
N PRO A 416 10.60 10.37 16.08
CA PRO A 416 10.81 11.63 16.77
C PRO A 416 10.15 11.63 18.15
N THR A 417 10.66 12.44 19.08
CA THR A 417 9.99 12.67 20.37
C THR A 417 8.54 13.13 20.16
N GLY A 418 7.60 12.56 20.93
CA GLY A 418 6.18 12.87 20.80
C GLY A 418 5.42 11.95 19.84
N GLU A 419 6.07 10.91 19.34
CA GLU A 419 5.49 9.93 18.43
C GLU A 419 5.89 8.51 18.84
N ALA A 420 4.90 7.62 18.95
CA ALA A 420 5.13 6.19 19.14
C ALA A 420 4.95 5.49 17.79
N ASN A 421 5.99 4.77 17.36
CA ASN A 421 5.98 3.98 16.14
C ASN A 421 6.19 2.52 16.49
N THR A 422 5.25 1.68 16.07
CA THR A 422 5.21 0.29 16.48
C THR A 422 5.01 -0.59 15.27
N LEU A 423 5.76 -1.69 15.20
CA LEU A 423 5.57 -2.74 14.20
C LEU A 423 5.14 -4.02 14.92
N SER A 424 4.10 -4.65 14.42
CA SER A 424 3.63 -5.96 14.86
C SER A 424 3.41 -6.86 13.65
N LEU A 425 3.34 -8.16 13.90
CA LEU A 425 2.91 -9.13 12.91
C LEU A 425 1.48 -9.56 13.21
N SER A 426 0.66 -9.60 12.17
CA SER A 426 -0.70 -10.10 12.23
C SER A 426 -0.84 -11.35 11.35
N PRO A 427 -1.72 -12.30 11.71
CA PRO A 427 -2.03 -13.42 10.84
C PRO A 427 -2.54 -12.94 9.47
N ARG A 428 -2.01 -13.48 8.37
CA ARG A 428 -2.50 -13.15 7.00
C ARG A 428 -3.94 -13.59 6.72
N GLY A 429 -4.54 -14.38 7.62
CA GLY A 429 -5.85 -15.00 7.44
C GLY A 429 -5.72 -16.39 6.82
N ARG A 430 -6.47 -16.64 5.74
CA ARG A 430 -6.57 -17.96 5.10
C ARG A 430 -5.41 -18.16 4.14
N VAL A 431 -4.80 -19.34 4.19
CA VAL A 431 -3.69 -19.73 3.31
C VAL A 431 -4.14 -20.93 2.48
N LEU A 432 -3.95 -20.84 1.16
CA LEU A 432 -4.17 -21.96 0.25
C LEU A 432 -2.92 -22.85 0.23
N CYS A 433 -3.08 -24.12 0.59
CA CYS A 433 -2.01 -25.11 0.58
C CYS A 433 -2.27 -26.12 -0.55
N LEU A 434 -1.43 -26.09 -1.60
CA LEU A 434 -1.54 -26.95 -2.79
C LEU A 434 -0.47 -28.07 -2.84
N GLY A 435 0.17 -28.38 -1.71
CA GLY A 435 1.22 -29.41 -1.64
C GLY A 435 0.71 -30.84 -1.81
N PRO A 436 1.59 -31.82 -2.01
CA PRO A 436 1.19 -33.22 -2.05
C PRO A 436 0.69 -33.66 -0.66
N ASP A 437 -0.29 -34.57 -0.62
CA ASP A 437 -0.90 -35.12 0.60
C ASP A 437 0.10 -35.49 1.72
#